data_AF-A0A843JB79-F1
#
_entry.id   AF-A0A843JB79-F1
#
_cell.length_a   1.000
_cell.length_b   1.000
_cell.length_c   1.000
_cell.angle_alpha   90.00
_cell.angle_beta   90.00
_cell.angle_gamma   90.00
#
_symmetry.space_group_name_H-M   'P 1'
#
loop_
_entity.id
_entity.type
_entity.pdbx_description
1 polymer ?
#
loop_
_entity_poly.entity_id
_entity_poly.type
_entity_poly.pdbx_seq_one_letter_code
_entity_poly.pdbx_strand_id
1 'polypeptide(L)' 'MTELKEDCPCKNTDCPRHGNCRECVEFHVKGGNKPPACLRIQWAQYP' A
#
# COMPACT_ATOMS: atom_id res chain seq x y z
N MET A 1 17.42 6.59 3.09
CA MET A 1 17.32 5.17 2.68
C MET A 1 15.87 4.78 2.91
N THR A 2 15.07 4.69 1.85
CA THR A 2 13.63 4.40 1.99
C THR A 2 13.50 2.89 1.88
N GLU A 3 13.26 2.22 3.00
CA GLU A 3 13.07 0.77 3.06
C GLU A 3 11.83 0.41 2.23
N LEU A 4 12.05 -0.06 1.00
CA LEU A 4 11.04 -0.81 0.27
C LEU A 4 10.82 -2.10 1.07
N LYS A 5 9.65 -2.22 1.72
CA LYS A 5 9.16 -3.55 2.08
C LYS A 5 8.91 -4.28 0.76
N GLU A 6 9.79 -5.21 0.42
CA GLU A 6 9.74 -6.04 -0.80
C GLU A 6 8.42 -6.83 -0.90
N ASP A 7 7.67 -6.92 0.19
CA ASP A 7 6.38 -7.58 0.33
C ASP A 7 5.20 -6.61 0.12
N CYS A 8 5.22 -5.77 -0.92
CA CYS A 8 4.06 -4.92 -1.22
C CYS A 8 2.90 -5.81 -1.70
N PRO A 9 1.81 -5.96 -0.92
CA PRO A 9 0.74 -6.91 -1.24
C PRO A 9 -0.23 -6.36 -2.30
N CYS A 10 0.12 -5.23 -2.91
CA CYS A 10 -0.64 -4.64 -3.99
C CYS A 10 -0.44 -5.47 -5.26
N LYS A 11 -1.51 -6.10 -5.74
CA LYS A 11 -1.50 -6.88 -6.99
C LYS A 11 -1.32 -6.03 -8.25
N ASN A 12 -1.44 -4.70 -8.14
CA ASN A 12 -1.27 -3.79 -9.28
C ASN A 12 0.19 -3.37 -9.41
N THR A 13 0.99 -4.22 -10.07
CA THR A 13 2.42 -4.01 -10.32
C THR A 13 2.72 -2.89 -11.32
N ASP A 14 1.75 -2.49 -12.13
CA ASP A 14 1.88 -1.39 -13.10
C ASP A 14 1.60 -0.02 -12.47
N CYS A 15 1.18 0.03 -11.21
CA CYS A 15 0.92 1.30 -10.54
C CYS A 15 2.22 2.10 -10.41
N PRO A 16 2.25 3.38 -10.83
CA PRO A 16 3.45 4.22 -10.75
C PRO A 16 3.93 4.49 -9.32
N ARG A 17 3.08 4.18 -8.32
CA ARG A 17 3.37 4.29 -6.88
C ARG A 17 3.62 2.93 -6.23
N HIS A 18 3.65 1.83 -7.00
CA HIS A 18 3.95 0.49 -6.50
C HIS A 18 5.37 0.45 -5.92
N GLY A 19 5.55 -0.23 -4.78
CA GLY A 19 6.81 -0.22 -4.02
C GLY A 19 7.10 1.09 -3.26
N ASN A 20 6.53 2.22 -3.67
CA ASN A 20 6.72 3.50 -3.00
C ASN A 20 5.63 3.74 -1.93
N CYS A 21 5.85 3.14 -0.75
CA CYS A 21 4.85 3.12 0.32
C CYS A 21 4.37 4.51 0.75
N ARG A 22 5.25 5.50 0.82
CA ARG A 22 4.91 6.86 1.27
C ARG A 22 3.92 7.52 0.30
N GLU A 23 4.27 7.58 -0.97
CA GLU A 23 3.41 8.19 -2.00
C GLU A 23 2.12 7.40 -2.20
N CYS A 24 2.18 6.08 -2.08
CA CYS A 24 1.01 5.21 -2.13
C CYS A 24 0.01 5.53 -1.00
N VAL A 25 0.48 5.62 0.25
CA VAL A 25 -0.35 5.98 1.41
C VAL A 25 -0.93 7.38 1.25
N GLU A 26 -0.10 8.39 0.89
CA GLU A 26 -0.59 9.76 0.72
C GLU A 26 -1.68 9.86 -0.35
N PHE A 27 -1.50 9.21 -1.50
CA PHE A 27 -2.49 9.20 -2.58
C PHE A 27 -3.80 8.53 -2.13
N HIS A 28 -3.73 7.39 -1.47
CA HIS A 28 -4.90 6.63 -1.05
C HIS A 28 -5.64 7.27 0.14
N VAL A 29 -4.91 7.89 1.08
CA VAL A 29 -5.47 8.58 2.25
C VAL A 29 -6.07 9.94 1.85
N LYS A 30 -5.34 10.76 1.09
CA LYS A 30 -5.84 12.08 0.65
C LYS A 30 -6.90 11.97 -0.45
N GLY A 31 -6.80 10.96 -1.31
CA GLY A 31 -7.71 10.73 -2.43
C GLY A 31 -9.02 10.03 -2.06
N GLY A 32 -9.27 9.73 -0.78
CA GLY A 32 -10.57 9.31 -0.23
C GLY A 32 -11.14 7.97 -0.69
N ASN A 33 -10.48 7.26 -1.60
CA ASN A 33 -11.10 6.10 -2.24
C ASN A 33 -11.02 4.85 -1.37
N LYS A 34 -9.80 4.38 -1.01
CA LYS A 34 -9.57 3.15 -0.20
C LYS A 34 -8.16 3.18 0.39
N PRO A 35 -7.93 2.71 1.63
CA PRO A 35 -6.58 2.53 2.14
C PRO A 35 -5.78 1.53 1.27
N PRO A 36 -4.45 1.71 1.17
CA PRO A 36 -3.60 0.83 0.40
C PRO A 36 -3.66 -0.60 0.92
N ALA A 37 -3.40 -1.58 0.05
CA ALA A 37 -3.57 -3.01 0.36
C ALA A 37 -2.82 -3.44 1.64
N CYS A 38 -1.60 -2.94 1.85
CA CYS A 38 -0.82 -3.19 3.06
C CYS A 38 -1.52 -2.77 4.36
N LEU A 39 -2.31 -1.69 4.34
CA LEU A 39 -3.10 -1.23 5.48
C LEU A 39 -4.46 -1.94 5.60
N ARG A 40 -4.93 -2.61 4.53
CA ARG A 40 -6.14 -3.44 4.57
C ARG A 40 -5.90 -4.84 5.11
N ILE A 41 -4.69 -5.38 4.98
CA ILE A 41 -4.37 -6.76 5.36
C ILE A 41 -4.24 -6.95 6.87
N GLN A 42 -4.11 -5.87 7.66
CA GLN A 42 -4.10 -5.96 9.12
C GLN A 42 -5.42 -6.45 9.75
N TRP A 43 -6.49 -6.69 8.98
CA TRP A 43 -7.74 -7.31 9.45
C TRP A 43 -8.02 -8.72 8.92
N ALA A 44 -7.17 -9.28 8.05
CA ALA A 44 -7.38 -10.63 7.51
C ALA A 44 -6.57 -11.73 8.23
N GLN A 45 -5.68 -11.36 9.14
CA GLN A 45 -4.80 -12.28 9.89
C GLN A 45 -5.13 -12.36 11.38
N TYR A 46 -6.27 -11.82 11.82
CA TYR A 46 -6.77 -12.10 13.17
C TYR A 46 -7.53 -13.43 13.11
N PRO A 47 -7.11 -14.48 13.85
CA PRO A 47 -7.89 -15.72 13.97
C PRO A 47 -9.26 -15.47 14.62
#